data_AF-A0A4Q6EPY6-F1
#
_entry.id   AF-A0A4Q6EPY6-F1
#
_cell.length_a   1.000
_cell.length_b   1.000
_cell.length_c   1.000
_cell.angle_alpha   90.00
_cell.angle_beta   90.00
_cell.angle_gamma   90.00
#
_symmetry.space_group_name_H-M   'P 1'
#
loop_
_entity.id
_entity.type
_entity.pdbx_description
1 polymer ?
#
loop_
_entity_poly.entity_id
_entity_poly.type
_entity_poly.pdbx_seq_one_letter_code
_entity_poly.pdbx_strand_id
1 'polypeptide(L)'
;MTKLFFVLLGLAAVSGEAFAWKETGGGDEVGLEFRNAFATALRAVRDGSIQGAFTVEALEETVAKAHVIVVDESLSVRFGDTKQDSVAVNIPADTLIKVNRARWRGLKTDRLKEAVALHEVLSLMGIERTGYYETSARYLEKAGLSGWLVSGMNPGREQRPAIKTLSCRFTYLPPLSRSNADEELFTFTEKLKEGDEAEFKTRRTWTSKNGRFQFSATATQPFRTAYNPSAYEYVSVRLEDKQREFTTLVGPQVSSEPEKNESNAYLLHMSGKDKTDFAMLSAKCSLN
;
A
#
# COMPACT_ATOMS: atom_id res chain seq x y z
N MET A 1 36.91 -47.01 44.84
CA MET A 1 36.62 -47.15 43.40
C MET A 1 35.46 -46.23 43.06
N THR A 2 35.74 -45.03 42.57
CA THR A 2 34.75 -43.97 42.36
C THR A 2 34.58 -43.78 40.86
N LYS A 3 33.40 -44.11 40.32
CA LYS A 3 33.10 -43.99 38.89
C LYS A 3 32.75 -42.53 38.57
N LEU A 4 33.58 -41.92 37.74
CA LEU A 4 33.38 -40.58 37.17
C LEU A 4 32.41 -40.71 35.97
N PHE A 5 31.23 -40.10 36.06
CA PHE A 5 30.29 -40.00 34.94
C PHE A 5 30.65 -38.77 34.09
N PHE A 6 31.19 -39.00 32.90
CA PHE A 6 31.35 -37.99 31.87
C PHE A 6 29.99 -37.73 31.21
N VAL A 7 29.40 -36.56 31.45
CA VAL A 7 28.24 -36.07 30.69
C VAL A 7 28.78 -35.33 29.46
N LEU A 8 28.66 -35.95 28.28
CA LEU A 8 28.88 -35.29 27.01
C LEU A 8 27.66 -34.38 26.71
N LEU A 9 27.85 -33.06 26.79
CA LEU A 9 26.95 -32.10 26.17
C LEU A 9 27.16 -32.16 24.65
N GLY A 10 26.21 -32.76 23.93
CA GLY A 10 26.14 -32.63 22.48
C GLY A 10 25.62 -31.24 22.11
N LEU A 11 26.48 -30.40 21.53
CA LEU A 11 26.03 -29.23 20.78
C LEU A 11 25.28 -29.73 19.53
N ALA A 12 23.95 -29.66 19.56
CA ALA A 12 23.15 -29.73 18.34
C ALA A 12 23.41 -28.44 17.56
N ALA A 13 24.27 -28.52 16.54
CA ALA A 13 24.37 -27.50 15.52
C ALA A 13 23.01 -27.47 14.79
N VAL A 14 22.20 -26.45 15.09
CA VAL A 14 21.00 -26.14 14.32
C VAL A 14 21.47 -25.64 12.96
N SER A 15 21.62 -26.56 12.01
CA SER A 15 21.80 -26.24 10.60
C SER A 15 20.54 -25.55 10.12
N GLY A 16 20.57 -24.22 10.05
CA GLY A 16 19.50 -23.46 9.41
C GLY A 16 19.29 -23.99 8.01
N GLU A 17 18.04 -24.33 7.68
CA GLU A 17 17.66 -24.78 6.35
C GLU A 17 18.18 -23.79 5.32
N ALA A 18 19.06 -24.28 4.43
CA ALA A 18 19.57 -23.49 3.33
C ALA A 18 18.41 -23.21 2.38
N PHE A 19 17.92 -21.97 2.38
CA PHE A 19 16.92 -21.49 1.44
C PHE A 19 17.46 -21.56 0.01
N ALA A 20 17.04 -22.59 -0.73
CA ALA A 20 17.48 -22.85 -2.10
C ALA A 20 16.60 -22.09 -3.10
N TRP A 21 16.96 -20.85 -3.39
CA TRP A 21 16.39 -20.09 -4.51
C TRP A 21 16.82 -20.71 -5.85
N LYS A 22 15.93 -20.76 -6.85
CA LYS A 22 16.27 -21.28 -8.18
C LYS A 22 17.10 -20.25 -8.96
N GLU A 23 18.38 -20.53 -9.19
CA GLU A 23 19.26 -19.72 -10.05
C GLU A 23 18.90 -19.89 -11.53
N THR A 24 18.74 -18.78 -12.23
CA THR A 24 18.60 -18.75 -13.70
C THR A 24 19.65 -17.78 -14.23
N GLY A 25 20.82 -18.32 -14.61
CA GLY A 25 22.03 -17.55 -14.95
C GLY A 25 23.10 -17.74 -13.87
N GLY A 26 24.27 -18.25 -14.28
CA GLY A 26 25.31 -18.72 -13.36
C GLY A 26 25.68 -17.72 -12.25
N GLY A 27 25.78 -18.24 -11.03
CA GLY A 27 26.27 -17.64 -9.77
C GLY A 27 26.69 -16.16 -9.79
N ASP A 28 25.75 -15.25 -10.03
CA ASP A 28 26.00 -13.83 -9.94
C ASP A 28 26.17 -13.42 -8.47
N GLU A 29 27.33 -12.88 -8.12
CA GLU A 29 27.65 -12.41 -6.77
C GLU A 29 26.60 -11.44 -6.22
N VAL A 30 26.08 -10.51 -7.04
CA VAL A 30 25.05 -9.56 -6.60
C VAL A 30 23.72 -10.27 -6.34
N GLY A 31 23.39 -11.31 -7.11
CA GLY A 31 22.22 -12.14 -6.87
C GLY A 31 22.32 -12.88 -5.54
N LEU A 32 23.50 -13.40 -5.20
CA LEU A 32 23.77 -14.04 -3.91
C LEU A 32 23.73 -13.03 -2.75
N GLU A 33 24.32 -11.84 -2.92
CA GLU A 33 24.24 -10.76 -1.93
C GLU A 33 22.79 -10.37 -1.63
N PHE A 34 21.96 -10.21 -2.66
CA PHE A 34 20.55 -9.88 -2.51
C PHE A 34 19.81 -10.94 -1.68
N ARG A 35 20.01 -12.22 -2.00
CA ARG A 35 19.40 -13.34 -1.27
C ARG A 35 19.85 -13.39 0.19
N ASN A 36 21.14 -13.15 0.44
CA ASN A 36 21.69 -13.10 1.79
C ASN A 36 21.13 -11.92 2.60
N ALA A 37 20.99 -10.75 1.96
CA ALA A 37 20.36 -9.58 2.57
C ALA A 37 18.90 -9.87 2.95
N PHE A 38 18.13 -10.49 2.04
CA PHE A 38 16.77 -10.92 2.36
C PHE A 38 16.73 -11.96 3.49
N ALA A 39 17.59 -12.98 3.45
CA ALA A 39 17.62 -14.02 4.49
C ALA A 39 17.89 -13.42 5.89
N THR A 40 18.74 -12.40 5.98
CA THR A 40 18.97 -11.66 7.23
C THR A 40 17.74 -10.85 7.65
N ALA A 41 17.06 -10.18 6.71
CA ALA A 41 15.82 -9.48 7.01
C ALA A 41 14.71 -10.44 7.48
N LEU A 42 14.57 -11.61 6.85
CA LEU A 42 13.62 -12.65 7.22
C LEU A 42 13.85 -13.17 8.64
N ARG A 43 15.10 -13.28 9.11
CA ARG A 43 15.37 -13.63 10.52
C ARG A 43 14.79 -12.62 11.49
N ALA A 44 14.89 -11.33 11.18
CA ALA A 44 14.30 -10.26 11.99
C ALA A 44 12.76 -10.25 11.95
N VAL A 45 12.14 -10.83 10.91
CA VAL A 45 10.70 -11.08 10.89
C VAL A 45 10.37 -12.27 11.79
N ARG A 46 11.10 -13.39 11.62
CA ARG A 46 10.91 -14.64 12.38
C ARG A 46 11.03 -14.45 13.89
N ASP A 47 11.97 -13.63 14.34
CA ASP A 47 12.17 -13.34 15.77
C ASP A 47 11.18 -12.31 16.34
N GLY A 48 10.28 -11.78 15.51
CA GLY A 48 9.28 -10.79 15.89
C GLY A 48 9.81 -9.36 16.00
N SER A 49 11.08 -9.13 15.66
CA SER A 49 11.67 -7.79 15.60
C SER A 49 11.06 -6.95 14.50
N ILE A 50 10.40 -7.53 13.50
CA ILE A 50 9.69 -6.82 12.44
C ILE A 50 8.34 -7.48 12.25
N GLN A 51 7.29 -6.66 12.26
CA GLN A 51 5.91 -7.09 12.12
C GLN A 51 5.25 -6.28 11.00
N GLY A 52 4.30 -6.88 10.32
CA GLY A 52 3.51 -6.24 9.28
C GLY A 52 2.26 -7.05 8.96
N ALA A 53 1.52 -6.64 7.94
CA ALA A 53 0.29 -7.29 7.50
C ALA A 53 0.56 -8.59 6.70
N PHE A 54 1.36 -9.51 7.26
CA PHE A 54 1.74 -10.78 6.65
C PHE A 54 2.17 -11.81 7.70
N THR A 55 2.21 -13.08 7.30
CA THR A 55 2.79 -14.15 8.13
C THR A 55 4.18 -14.53 7.60
N VAL A 56 5.00 -15.12 8.48
CA VAL A 56 6.33 -15.62 8.12
C VAL A 56 6.23 -16.67 7.02
N GLU A 57 5.25 -17.57 7.14
CA GLU A 57 5.02 -18.67 6.19
C GLU A 57 4.68 -18.14 4.80
N ALA A 58 3.83 -17.11 4.70
CA ALA A 58 3.48 -16.49 3.42
C ALA A 58 4.69 -15.81 2.76
N LEU A 59 5.56 -15.19 3.56
CA LEU A 59 6.78 -14.57 3.10
C LEU A 59 7.79 -15.61 2.57
N GLU A 60 7.90 -16.74 3.27
CA GLU A 60 8.74 -17.89 2.86
C GLU A 60 8.22 -18.61 1.62
N GLU A 61 6.90 -18.77 1.50
CA GLU A 61 6.29 -19.34 0.31
C GLU A 61 6.53 -18.45 -0.92
N THR A 62 6.42 -17.13 -0.74
CA THR A 62 6.68 -16.16 -1.82
C THR A 62 8.14 -16.24 -2.26
N VAL A 63 9.08 -16.26 -1.31
CA VAL A 63 10.50 -16.29 -1.63
C VAL A 63 10.91 -17.60 -2.34
N ALA A 64 10.32 -18.73 -1.95
CA ALA A 64 10.59 -20.03 -2.57
C ALA A 64 10.19 -20.07 -4.07
N LYS A 65 9.20 -19.26 -4.46
CA LYS A 65 8.73 -19.12 -5.85
C LYS A 65 9.46 -18.01 -6.61
N ALA A 66 10.11 -17.09 -5.90
CA ALA A 66 10.70 -15.91 -6.52
C ALA A 66 11.98 -16.22 -7.31
N HIS A 67 12.11 -15.53 -8.44
CA HIS A 67 13.32 -15.52 -9.25
C HIS A 67 14.07 -14.21 -9.07
N VAL A 68 15.40 -14.25 -8.98
CA VAL A 68 16.24 -13.05 -8.96
C VAL A 68 17.16 -13.09 -10.16
N ILE A 69 17.13 -12.03 -10.97
CA ILE A 69 18.09 -11.81 -12.04
C ILE A 69 18.85 -10.51 -11.79
N VAL A 70 20.14 -10.53 -12.08
CA VAL A 70 20.99 -9.34 -12.02
C VAL A 70 21.10 -8.76 -13.43
N VAL A 71 20.90 -7.46 -13.54
CA VAL A 71 20.97 -6.73 -14.81
C VAL A 71 21.91 -5.54 -14.69
N ASP A 72 22.51 -5.14 -15.80
CA ASP A 72 23.34 -3.94 -15.87
C ASP A 72 22.57 -2.74 -16.44
N GLU A 73 21.42 -2.98 -17.09
CA GLU A 73 20.54 -1.95 -17.64
C GLU A 73 19.83 -1.13 -16.55
N SER A 74 19.51 0.12 -16.85
CA SER A 74 18.81 0.99 -15.89
C SER A 74 17.41 0.45 -15.60
N LEU A 75 17.14 0.19 -14.33
CA LEU A 75 15.82 -0.16 -13.86
C LEU A 75 15.10 1.12 -13.46
N SER A 76 13.92 1.34 -14.03
CA SER A 76 13.12 2.50 -13.67
C SER A 76 11.67 2.10 -13.40
N VAL A 77 11.14 2.63 -12.31
CA VAL A 77 9.72 2.53 -11.97
C VAL A 77 9.05 3.86 -12.24
N ARG A 78 7.80 3.80 -12.70
CA ARG A 78 6.94 4.97 -12.77
C ARG A 78 6.05 4.98 -11.54
N PHE A 79 6.01 6.12 -10.86
CA PHE A 79 5.14 6.35 -9.74
C PHE A 79 4.48 7.72 -9.91
N GLY A 80 3.19 7.72 -10.25
CA GLY A 80 2.50 8.90 -10.77
C GLY A 80 3.21 9.48 -11.99
N ASP A 81 3.48 10.79 -11.97
CA ASP A 81 4.18 11.50 -13.05
C ASP A 81 5.72 11.39 -12.95
N THR A 82 6.24 10.77 -11.88
CA THR A 82 7.68 10.69 -11.64
C THR A 82 8.24 9.37 -12.15
N LYS A 83 9.34 9.45 -12.89
CA LYS A 83 10.20 8.30 -13.22
C LYS A 83 11.32 8.26 -12.20
N GLN A 84 11.43 7.16 -11.48
CA GLN A 84 12.49 6.91 -10.51
C GLN A 84 13.41 5.81 -11.03
N ASP A 85 14.72 6.04 -10.97
CA ASP A 85 15.70 4.97 -11.14
C ASP A 85 15.75 4.14 -9.86
N SER A 86 15.56 2.82 -9.99
CA SER A 86 15.47 1.90 -8.86
C SER A 86 16.68 1.00 -8.77
N VAL A 87 16.99 0.58 -7.54
CA VAL A 87 18.05 -0.41 -7.26
C VAL A 87 17.59 -1.81 -7.67
N ALA A 88 16.33 -2.12 -7.39
CA ALA A 88 15.67 -3.34 -7.81
C ALA A 88 14.24 -3.01 -8.25
N VAL A 89 13.65 -3.88 -9.05
CA VAL A 89 12.24 -3.85 -9.41
C VAL A 89 11.68 -5.26 -9.41
N ASN A 90 10.44 -5.41 -9.01
CA ASN A 90 9.73 -6.67 -9.06
C ASN A 90 8.70 -6.68 -10.20
N ILE A 91 8.41 -7.88 -10.70
CA ILE A 91 7.39 -8.18 -11.71
C ILE A 91 6.51 -9.28 -11.09
N PRO A 92 5.45 -8.90 -10.35
CA PRO A 92 4.63 -9.85 -9.58
C PRO A 92 4.04 -10.98 -10.43
N ALA A 93 3.62 -10.68 -11.67
CA ALA A 93 3.05 -11.67 -12.59
C ALA A 93 4.00 -12.84 -12.88
N ASP A 94 5.31 -12.59 -12.88
CA ASP A 94 6.36 -13.58 -13.16
C ASP A 94 7.08 -14.04 -11.88
N THR A 95 6.66 -13.53 -10.71
CA THR A 95 7.36 -13.69 -9.42
C THR A 95 8.87 -13.37 -9.55
N LEU A 96 9.20 -12.33 -10.32
CA LEU A 96 10.57 -12.02 -10.72
C LEU A 96 11.05 -10.72 -10.06
N ILE A 97 12.27 -10.70 -9.54
CA ILE A 97 12.97 -9.52 -9.05
C ILE A 97 14.19 -9.30 -9.95
N LYS A 98 14.30 -8.10 -10.53
CA LYS A 98 15.49 -7.63 -11.23
C LYS A 98 16.29 -6.74 -10.31
N VAL A 99 17.60 -6.97 -10.20
CA VAL A 99 18.51 -6.16 -9.39
C VAL A 99 19.53 -5.49 -10.29
N ASN A 100 19.64 -4.17 -10.24
CA ASN A 100 20.68 -3.46 -10.98
C ASN A 100 22.02 -3.58 -10.25
N ARG A 101 23.03 -4.14 -10.93
CA ARG A 101 24.35 -4.42 -10.33
C ARG A 101 25.03 -3.18 -9.74
N ALA A 102 25.14 -2.13 -10.54
CA ALA A 102 25.88 -0.92 -10.17
C ALA A 102 25.19 -0.18 -9.03
N ARG A 103 23.86 -0.09 -9.07
CA ARG A 103 23.05 0.56 -8.03
C ARG A 103 23.06 -0.22 -6.72
N TRP A 104 22.98 -1.55 -6.79
CA TRP A 104 23.07 -2.42 -5.60
C TRP A 104 24.40 -2.25 -4.87
N ARG A 105 25.51 -2.24 -5.63
CA ARG A 105 26.85 -1.98 -5.08
C ARG A 105 27.00 -0.55 -4.53
N GLY A 106 26.20 0.39 -5.02
CA GLY A 106 26.14 1.77 -4.52
C GLY A 106 25.40 1.95 -3.19
N LEU A 107 24.70 0.93 -2.69
CA LEU A 107 24.04 0.98 -1.39
C LEU A 107 25.08 1.01 -0.26
N LYS A 108 25.02 2.06 0.58
CA LYS A 108 26.09 2.39 1.54
C LYS A 108 26.19 1.45 2.75
N THR A 109 25.12 0.73 3.09
CA THR A 109 25.06 -0.11 4.30
C THR A 109 24.34 -1.42 4.03
N ASP A 110 24.73 -2.48 4.74
CA ASP A 110 24.06 -3.78 4.65
C ASP A 110 22.61 -3.71 5.10
N ARG A 111 22.31 -2.89 6.13
CA ARG A 111 20.93 -2.65 6.57
C ARG A 111 20.04 -2.06 5.47
N LEU A 112 20.60 -1.22 4.60
CA LEU A 112 19.86 -0.70 3.46
C LEU A 112 19.66 -1.77 2.38
N LYS A 113 20.65 -2.62 2.13
CA LYS A 113 20.49 -3.79 1.24
C LYS A 113 19.40 -4.73 1.75
N GLU A 114 19.39 -5.03 3.04
CA GLU A 114 18.39 -5.87 3.72
C GLU A 114 16.98 -5.27 3.58
N ALA A 115 16.83 -3.96 3.86
CA ALA A 115 15.55 -3.27 3.73
C ALA A 115 15.02 -3.24 2.28
N VAL A 116 15.90 -2.99 1.30
CA VAL A 116 15.54 -3.03 -0.13
C VAL A 116 15.14 -4.45 -0.54
N ALA A 117 15.89 -5.47 -0.12
CA ALA A 117 15.54 -6.85 -0.44
C ALA A 117 14.21 -7.28 0.18
N LEU A 118 13.95 -6.87 1.44
CA LEU A 118 12.67 -7.08 2.10
C LEU A 118 11.54 -6.37 1.35
N HIS A 119 11.75 -5.11 0.93
CA HIS A 119 10.78 -4.35 0.15
C HIS A 119 10.36 -5.06 -1.13
N GLU A 120 11.31 -5.57 -1.91
CA GLU A 120 10.99 -6.22 -3.19
C GLU A 120 10.18 -7.51 -3.00
N VAL A 121 10.49 -8.30 -1.96
CA VAL A 121 9.73 -9.52 -1.67
C VAL A 121 8.33 -9.19 -1.15
N LEU A 122 8.19 -8.20 -0.25
CA LEU A 122 6.87 -7.73 0.19
C LEU A 122 6.06 -7.12 -0.96
N SER A 123 6.73 -6.55 -1.95
CA SER A 123 6.08 -6.03 -3.15
C SER A 123 5.56 -7.13 -4.07
N LEU A 124 6.25 -8.27 -4.17
CA LEU A 124 5.70 -9.46 -4.85
C LEU A 124 4.41 -9.96 -4.20
N MET A 125 4.25 -9.79 -2.89
CA MET A 125 3.05 -10.16 -2.13
C MET A 125 1.93 -9.11 -2.22
N GLY A 126 2.19 -7.95 -2.83
CA GLY A 126 1.26 -6.82 -2.85
C GLY A 126 1.10 -6.09 -1.51
N ILE A 127 2.00 -6.32 -0.56
CA ILE A 127 1.98 -5.67 0.76
C ILE A 127 2.64 -4.29 0.69
N GLU A 128 3.81 -4.24 0.04
CA GLU A 128 4.50 -3.00 -0.27
C GLU A 128 4.43 -2.71 -1.77
N ARG A 129 4.80 -1.49 -2.14
CA ARG A 129 5.03 -1.12 -3.54
C ARG A 129 5.91 0.11 -3.60
N THR A 130 6.45 0.46 -4.76
CA THR A 130 7.12 1.75 -4.92
C THR A 130 6.20 2.87 -4.41
N GLY A 131 6.71 3.76 -3.57
CA GLY A 131 5.94 4.82 -2.91
C GLY A 131 5.27 4.43 -1.59
N TYR A 132 5.28 3.14 -1.21
CA TYR A 132 4.75 2.63 0.07
C TYR A 132 5.71 1.59 0.68
N TYR A 133 6.42 1.99 1.73
CA TYR A 133 7.57 1.29 2.31
C TYR A 133 7.39 1.00 3.80
N GLU A 134 6.17 0.70 4.24
CA GLU A 134 5.84 0.66 5.67
C GLU A 134 6.76 -0.25 6.50
N THR A 135 6.90 -1.51 6.09
CA THR A 135 7.68 -2.52 6.82
C THR A 135 9.17 -2.30 6.61
N SER A 136 9.60 -2.05 5.39
CA SER A 136 11.02 -1.85 5.05
C SER A 136 11.61 -0.55 5.61
N ALA A 137 10.82 0.52 5.75
CA ALA A 137 11.24 1.72 6.46
C ALA A 137 11.32 1.48 7.99
N ARG A 138 10.34 0.78 8.59
CA ARG A 138 10.43 0.37 10.01
C ARG A 138 11.65 -0.50 10.29
N TYR A 139 12.04 -1.36 9.33
CA TYR A 139 13.26 -2.15 9.40
C TYR A 139 14.51 -1.29 9.61
N LEU A 140 14.65 -0.23 8.81
CA LEU A 140 15.76 0.71 8.91
C LEU A 140 15.75 1.49 10.23
N GLU A 141 14.57 1.93 10.67
CA GLU A 141 14.42 2.70 11.90
C GLU A 141 14.81 1.90 13.14
N LYS A 142 14.49 0.59 13.18
CA LYS A 142 14.96 -0.29 14.26
C LYS A 142 16.48 -0.45 14.28
N ALA A 143 17.14 -0.28 13.14
CA ALA A 143 18.59 -0.24 13.03
C ALA A 143 19.19 1.16 13.30
N GLY A 144 18.38 2.14 13.72
CA GLY A 144 18.81 3.52 13.96
C GLY A 144 19.09 4.33 12.69
N LEU A 145 18.62 3.84 11.52
CA LEU A 145 18.75 4.53 10.24
C LEU A 145 17.44 5.23 9.86
N SER A 146 17.52 6.20 8.95
CA SER A 146 16.32 6.88 8.45
C SER A 146 15.52 5.96 7.53
N GLY A 147 14.22 5.78 7.80
CA GLY A 147 13.32 5.02 6.94
C GLY A 147 13.25 5.56 5.50
N TRP A 148 13.51 6.85 5.29
CA TRP A 148 13.54 7.45 3.95
C TRP A 148 14.57 6.83 3.00
N LEU A 149 15.62 6.20 3.52
CA LEU A 149 16.69 5.64 2.71
C LEU A 149 16.18 4.55 1.75
N VAL A 150 15.17 3.76 2.13
CA VAL A 150 14.63 2.70 1.26
C VAL A 150 13.93 3.28 0.02
N SER A 151 13.32 4.46 0.15
CA SER A 151 12.66 5.16 -0.96
C SER A 151 13.65 5.80 -1.94
N GLY A 152 14.91 5.96 -1.54
CA GLY A 152 15.91 6.75 -2.28
C GLY A 152 15.65 8.27 -2.24
N MET A 153 14.60 8.73 -1.56
CA MET A 153 14.36 10.16 -1.36
C MET A 153 15.24 10.71 -0.23
N ASN A 154 15.56 12.01 -0.33
CA ASN A 154 16.34 12.67 0.72
C ASN A 154 15.62 12.52 2.07
N PRO A 155 16.34 12.15 3.15
CA PRO A 155 15.76 12.07 4.48
C PRO A 155 15.23 13.44 4.90
N GLY A 156 13.93 13.60 4.76
CA GLY A 156 13.20 14.81 5.07
C GLY A 156 12.52 14.69 6.42
N ARG A 157 12.12 15.84 6.96
CA ARG A 157 11.03 15.85 7.94
C ARG A 157 9.75 15.42 7.23
N GLU A 158 8.84 14.85 7.99
CA GLU A 158 7.43 14.69 7.58
C GLU A 158 6.96 15.96 6.86
N GLN A 159 6.45 15.79 5.64
CA GLN A 159 5.94 16.92 4.86
C GLN A 159 4.43 16.97 4.99
N ARG A 160 3.96 17.90 5.82
CA ARG A 160 2.54 18.19 6.01
C ARG A 160 2.04 19.05 4.85
N PRO A 161 1.06 18.58 4.06
CA PRO A 161 0.52 19.38 2.97
C PRO A 161 -0.36 20.52 3.51
N ALA A 162 -0.67 21.51 2.68
CA ALA A 162 -1.67 22.52 3.04
C ALA A 162 -3.05 21.85 3.12
N ILE A 163 -3.79 22.10 4.22
CA ILE A 163 -5.10 21.49 4.46
C ILE A 163 -6.09 21.91 3.36
N LYS A 164 -6.67 20.92 2.69
CA LYS A 164 -7.70 21.09 1.66
C LYS A 164 -9.13 21.02 2.20
N THR A 165 -10.09 21.29 1.32
CA THR A 165 -11.52 21.29 1.59
C THR A 165 -12.24 20.32 0.66
N LEU A 166 -13.04 19.41 1.23
CA LEU A 166 -13.94 18.55 0.48
C LEU A 166 -15.21 19.32 0.13
N SER A 167 -15.52 19.40 -1.16
CA SER A 167 -16.79 19.92 -1.68
C SER A 167 -17.55 18.82 -2.39
N CYS A 168 -18.82 18.62 -2.05
CA CYS A 168 -19.66 17.59 -2.66
C CYS A 168 -21.03 18.14 -3.03
N ARG A 169 -21.57 17.61 -4.14
CA ARG A 169 -22.93 17.80 -4.60
C ARG A 169 -23.57 16.43 -4.86
N PHE A 170 -24.65 16.12 -4.17
CA PHE A 170 -25.50 14.97 -4.45
C PHE A 170 -26.81 15.44 -5.04
N THR A 171 -27.27 14.74 -6.06
CA THR A 171 -28.58 14.95 -6.68
C THR A 171 -29.34 13.64 -6.69
N TYR A 172 -30.56 13.68 -6.19
CA TYR A 172 -31.54 12.60 -6.32
C TYR A 172 -32.73 13.08 -7.15
N LEU A 173 -32.92 12.43 -8.29
CA LEU A 173 -34.09 12.58 -9.13
C LEU A 173 -35.02 11.38 -8.88
N PRO A 174 -36.21 11.60 -8.31
CA PRO A 174 -37.18 10.56 -8.09
C PRO A 174 -37.73 10.03 -9.43
N PRO A 175 -38.39 8.86 -9.43
CA PRO A 175 -39.02 8.33 -10.64
C PRO A 175 -40.09 9.26 -11.20
N LEU A 176 -40.17 9.35 -12.53
CA LEU A 176 -41.16 10.17 -13.25
C LEU A 176 -42.62 9.82 -12.91
N SER A 177 -42.87 8.58 -12.47
CA SER A 177 -44.16 8.11 -11.96
C SER A 177 -44.67 8.92 -10.77
N ARG A 178 -43.77 9.61 -10.05
CA ARG A 178 -44.07 10.51 -8.93
C ARG A 178 -43.96 11.96 -9.40
N SER A 179 -44.92 12.43 -10.17
CA SER A 179 -44.94 13.74 -10.84
C SER A 179 -44.80 14.97 -9.92
N ASN A 180 -44.82 14.81 -8.59
CA ASN A 180 -44.70 15.87 -7.59
C ASN A 180 -43.50 15.70 -6.64
N ALA A 181 -42.58 14.77 -6.91
CA ALA A 181 -41.43 14.58 -6.05
C ALA A 181 -40.31 15.55 -6.45
N ASP A 182 -40.02 16.51 -5.58
CA ASP A 182 -38.96 17.50 -5.79
C ASP A 182 -37.58 16.82 -5.91
N GLU A 183 -36.73 17.34 -6.79
CA GLU A 183 -35.30 17.03 -6.82
C GLU A 183 -34.71 17.29 -5.42
N GLU A 184 -34.08 16.27 -4.82
CA GLU A 184 -33.29 16.48 -3.62
C GLU A 184 -31.86 16.81 -4.04
N LEU A 185 -31.49 18.07 -3.85
CA LEU A 185 -30.13 18.57 -4.00
C LEU A 185 -29.51 18.76 -2.62
N PHE A 186 -28.40 18.07 -2.35
CA PHE A 186 -27.59 18.30 -1.17
C PHE A 186 -26.19 18.74 -1.56
N THR A 187 -25.75 19.86 -1.00
CA THR A 187 -24.39 20.36 -1.17
C THR A 187 -23.75 20.58 0.17
N PHE A 188 -22.49 20.17 0.31
CA PHE A 188 -21.72 20.50 1.51
C PHE A 188 -20.28 20.82 1.15
N THR A 189 -19.63 21.55 2.05
CA THR A 189 -18.22 21.88 1.99
C THR A 189 -17.64 21.72 3.39
N GLU A 190 -16.55 20.98 3.52
CA GLU A 190 -15.91 20.72 4.80
C GLU A 190 -14.40 20.70 4.68
N LYS A 191 -13.74 21.46 5.56
CA LYS A 191 -12.30 21.45 5.69
C LYS A 191 -11.84 20.12 6.30
N LEU A 192 -10.81 19.52 5.72
CA LEU A 192 -10.23 18.30 6.28
C LEU A 192 -9.65 18.58 7.67
N LYS A 193 -9.68 17.58 8.54
CA LYS A 193 -9.19 17.66 9.93
C LYS A 193 -8.03 16.69 10.11
N GLU A 194 -7.13 16.98 11.03
CA GLU A 194 -6.05 16.05 11.37
C GLU A 194 -6.64 14.75 11.92
N GLY A 195 -6.22 13.63 11.34
CA GLY A 195 -6.61 12.29 11.77
C GLY A 195 -5.69 11.74 12.87
N ASP A 196 -5.92 10.49 13.27
CA ASP A 196 -5.06 9.76 14.20
C ASP A 196 -3.75 9.29 13.54
N GLU A 197 -3.77 9.14 12.22
CA GLU A 197 -2.61 8.84 11.39
C GLU A 197 -2.00 10.14 10.83
N ALA A 198 -0.84 10.04 10.19
CA ALA A 198 -0.19 11.15 9.50
C ALA A 198 -0.97 11.55 8.23
N GLU A 199 -2.20 12.04 8.40
CA GLU A 199 -3.13 12.44 7.34
C GLU A 199 -4.10 13.53 7.82
N PHE A 200 -4.62 14.31 6.86
CA PHE A 200 -5.87 15.03 7.04
C PHE A 200 -7.02 14.24 6.44
N LYS A 201 -8.15 14.15 7.13
CA LYS A 201 -9.31 13.36 6.71
C LYS A 201 -10.63 14.04 7.07
N THR A 202 -11.65 13.75 6.27
CA THR A 202 -13.04 13.97 6.67
C THR A 202 -13.94 12.87 6.12
N ARG A 203 -15.05 12.62 6.81
CA ARG A 203 -16.12 11.74 6.36
C ARG A 203 -17.47 12.39 6.63
N ARG A 204 -18.32 12.43 5.61
CA ARG A 204 -19.70 12.87 5.73
C ARG A 204 -20.65 11.84 5.20
N THR A 205 -21.80 11.73 5.86
CA THR A 205 -22.89 10.86 5.48
C THR A 205 -24.16 11.69 5.36
N TRP A 206 -24.90 11.46 4.30
CA TRP A 206 -26.20 12.04 4.05
C TRP A 206 -27.21 10.94 3.77
N THR A 207 -28.43 11.10 4.25
CA THR A 207 -29.53 10.17 4.03
C THR A 207 -30.67 10.93 3.35
N SER A 208 -31.25 10.36 2.29
CA SER A 208 -32.42 10.95 1.62
C SER A 208 -33.60 11.11 2.58
N LYS A 209 -34.52 12.03 2.30
CA LYS A 209 -35.65 12.31 3.23
C LYS A 209 -36.50 11.08 3.53
N ASN A 210 -36.64 10.17 2.55
CA ASN A 210 -37.38 8.92 2.70
C ASN A 210 -36.57 7.79 3.38
N GLY A 211 -35.33 8.03 3.81
CA GLY A 211 -34.48 7.06 4.47
C GLY A 211 -33.89 5.97 3.57
N ARG A 212 -34.26 5.91 2.28
CA ARG A 212 -33.89 4.82 1.37
C ARG A 212 -32.42 4.85 0.96
N PHE A 213 -31.92 6.03 0.61
CA PHE A 213 -30.58 6.18 0.08
C PHE A 213 -29.67 6.81 1.13
N GLN A 214 -28.47 6.27 1.25
CA GLN A 214 -27.43 6.83 2.11
C GLN A 214 -26.17 7.03 1.28
N PHE A 215 -25.73 8.28 1.19
CA PHE A 215 -24.47 8.65 0.57
C PHE A 215 -23.42 8.84 1.66
N SER A 216 -22.20 8.37 1.44
CA SER A 216 -21.06 8.69 2.29
C SER A 216 -19.92 9.16 1.41
N ALA A 217 -19.37 10.33 1.69
CA ALA A 217 -18.16 10.83 1.05
C ALA A 217 -17.02 10.86 2.07
N THR A 218 -15.86 10.34 1.68
CA THR A 218 -14.63 10.38 2.46
C THR A 218 -13.58 11.09 1.62
N ALA A 219 -12.81 11.96 2.23
CA ALA A 219 -11.63 12.55 1.61
C ALA A 219 -10.45 12.43 2.55
N THR A 220 -9.31 12.05 1.98
CA THR A 220 -8.06 11.83 2.71
C THR A 220 -6.92 12.54 1.98
N GLN A 221 -6.05 13.19 2.75
CA GLN A 221 -4.88 13.91 2.30
C GLN A 221 -3.70 13.49 3.20
N PRO A 222 -2.95 12.44 2.83
CA PRO A 222 -1.89 11.90 3.67
C PRO A 222 -0.65 12.82 3.69
N PHE A 223 0.10 12.76 4.79
CA PHE A 223 1.40 13.43 4.91
C PHE A 223 2.45 12.58 4.20
N ARG A 224 3.48 13.23 3.65
CA ARG A 224 4.62 12.47 3.13
C ARG A 224 5.52 12.08 4.29
N THR A 225 5.71 10.78 4.45
CA THR A 225 6.52 10.18 5.52
C THR A 225 7.54 9.22 4.91
N ALA A 226 8.44 8.67 5.73
CA ALA A 226 9.33 7.59 5.28
C ALA A 226 8.57 6.35 4.78
N TYR A 227 7.37 6.09 5.35
CA TYR A 227 6.52 4.95 5.01
C TYR A 227 5.67 5.21 3.76
N ASN A 228 5.26 6.45 3.54
CA ASN A 228 4.47 6.88 2.38
C ASN A 228 5.06 8.18 1.79
N PRO A 229 6.25 8.11 1.19
CA PRO A 229 6.96 9.29 0.67
C PRO A 229 6.18 9.97 -0.46
N SER A 230 5.29 9.21 -1.10
CA SER A 230 4.54 9.64 -2.25
C SER A 230 3.04 9.62 -1.98
N ALA A 231 2.67 10.06 -0.77
CA ALA A 231 1.31 10.22 -0.29
C ALA A 231 0.38 10.88 -1.32
N TYR A 232 -0.63 10.11 -1.76
CA TYR A 232 -1.65 10.57 -2.68
C TYR A 232 -2.95 10.90 -1.96
N GLU A 233 -3.53 12.03 -2.34
CA GLU A 233 -4.86 12.39 -1.86
C GLU A 233 -5.94 11.70 -2.69
N TYR A 234 -7.07 11.41 -2.06
CA TYR A 234 -8.19 10.77 -2.75
C TYR A 234 -9.52 11.14 -2.13
N VAL A 235 -10.56 11.01 -2.94
CA VAL A 235 -11.95 11.14 -2.55
C VAL A 235 -12.66 9.83 -2.90
N SER A 236 -13.43 9.29 -1.97
CA SER A 236 -14.32 8.17 -2.23
C SER A 236 -15.76 8.53 -1.92
N VAL A 237 -16.68 8.01 -2.74
CA VAL A 237 -18.11 8.19 -2.57
C VAL A 237 -18.79 6.83 -2.61
N ARG A 238 -19.51 6.52 -1.52
CA ARG A 238 -20.33 5.33 -1.37
C ARG A 238 -21.80 5.72 -1.44
N LEU A 239 -22.58 4.95 -2.19
CA LEU A 239 -24.05 4.99 -2.18
C LEU A 239 -24.57 3.64 -1.71
N GLU A 240 -25.51 3.67 -0.77
CA GLU A 240 -26.26 2.52 -0.28
C GLU A 240 -27.76 2.72 -0.56
N ASP A 241 -28.38 1.77 -1.24
CA ASP A 241 -29.83 1.66 -1.42
C ASP A 241 -30.37 0.60 -0.45
N LYS A 242 -30.83 1.04 0.71
CA LYS A 242 -31.28 0.17 1.81
C LYS A 242 -32.45 -0.72 1.44
N GLN A 243 -33.29 -0.27 0.51
CA GLN A 243 -34.45 -1.05 0.09
C GLN A 243 -34.07 -2.23 -0.80
N ARG A 244 -32.94 -2.13 -1.52
CA ARG A 244 -32.46 -3.16 -2.44
C ARG A 244 -31.25 -3.92 -1.92
N GLU A 245 -30.80 -3.58 -0.72
CA GLU A 245 -29.56 -4.11 -0.13
C GLU A 245 -28.37 -3.94 -1.08
N PHE A 246 -28.36 -2.83 -1.83
CA PHE A 246 -27.35 -2.54 -2.84
C PHE A 246 -26.37 -1.49 -2.35
N THR A 247 -25.07 -1.70 -2.61
CA THR A 247 -24.02 -0.72 -2.36
C THR A 247 -23.17 -0.55 -3.60
N THR A 248 -22.83 0.69 -3.92
CA THR A 248 -21.82 1.03 -4.92
C THR A 248 -20.83 2.05 -4.35
N LEU A 249 -19.59 2.00 -4.84
CA LEU A 249 -18.48 2.82 -4.39
C LEU A 249 -17.70 3.32 -5.61
N VAL A 250 -17.31 4.58 -5.60
CA VAL A 250 -16.32 5.17 -6.51
C VAL A 250 -15.16 5.71 -5.69
N GLY A 251 -13.92 5.43 -6.12
CA GLY A 251 -12.69 5.81 -5.44
C GLY A 251 -12.16 4.74 -4.47
N PRO A 252 -10.99 4.97 -3.84
CA PRO A 252 -10.32 3.99 -2.98
C PRO A 252 -11.12 3.65 -1.70
N GLN A 253 -11.03 2.41 -1.25
CA GLN A 253 -11.59 1.96 0.04
C GLN A 253 -10.69 2.34 1.21
N VAL A 254 -9.37 2.27 1.02
CA VAL A 254 -8.37 2.52 2.06
C VAL A 254 -7.27 3.47 1.60
N SER A 255 -6.56 4.07 2.57
CA SER A 255 -5.53 5.10 2.33
C SER A 255 -4.28 4.58 1.62
N SER A 256 -4.07 3.27 1.66
CA SER A 256 -2.97 2.60 1.00
C SER A 256 -3.29 2.14 -0.42
N GLU A 257 -4.46 2.42 -1.00
CA GLU A 257 -4.81 2.01 -2.37
C GLU A 257 -4.48 2.99 -3.51
N PRO A 258 -4.49 4.33 -3.35
CA PRO A 258 -4.31 5.23 -4.49
C PRO A 258 -2.88 5.12 -5.07
N GLU A 259 -2.80 5.05 -6.39
CA GLU A 259 -1.55 5.09 -7.18
C GLU A 259 -1.34 6.45 -7.88
N LYS A 260 -2.31 7.36 -7.71
CA LYS A 260 -2.29 8.74 -8.20
C LYS A 260 -3.25 9.57 -7.35
N ASN A 261 -3.15 10.89 -7.45
CA ASN A 261 -4.14 11.77 -6.86
C ASN A 261 -5.51 11.55 -7.51
N GLU A 262 -6.48 11.14 -6.71
CA GLU A 262 -7.89 11.01 -7.10
C GLU A 262 -8.73 12.04 -6.36
N SER A 263 -8.37 13.31 -6.53
CA SER A 263 -8.99 14.46 -5.85
C SER A 263 -10.44 14.69 -6.29
N ASN A 264 -10.99 13.87 -7.18
CA ASN A 264 -12.36 13.97 -7.67
C ASN A 264 -13.00 12.58 -7.72
N ALA A 265 -14.26 12.49 -7.29
CA ALA A 265 -15.07 11.30 -7.40
C ALA A 265 -16.43 11.65 -8.01
N TYR A 266 -16.85 10.87 -9.02
CA TYR A 266 -18.14 11.00 -9.66
C TYR A 266 -18.87 9.66 -9.67
N LEU A 267 -20.04 9.62 -9.05
CA LEU A 267 -20.89 8.45 -8.98
C LEU A 267 -22.20 8.75 -9.67
N LEU A 268 -22.64 7.87 -10.56
CA LEU A 268 -23.96 7.90 -11.18
C LEU A 268 -24.60 6.52 -11.04
N HIS A 269 -25.80 6.47 -10.49
CA HIS A 269 -26.54 5.24 -10.27
C HIS A 269 -28.01 5.42 -10.65
N MET A 270 -28.57 4.41 -11.33
CA MET A 270 -29.98 4.35 -11.64
C MET A 270 -30.62 3.20 -10.86
N SER A 271 -31.63 3.50 -10.05
CA SER A 271 -32.33 2.52 -9.22
C SER A 271 -33.81 2.45 -9.57
N GLY A 272 -34.21 1.40 -10.30
CA GLY A 272 -35.61 1.19 -10.74
C GLY A 272 -36.01 -0.27 -10.89
N LYS A 273 -37.29 -0.61 -10.69
CA LYS A 273 -37.78 -2.01 -10.77
C LYS A 273 -38.05 -2.42 -12.23
N ASP A 274 -38.40 -1.44 -13.05
CA ASP A 274 -38.68 -1.59 -14.47
C ASP A 274 -38.12 -0.37 -15.24
N LYS A 275 -38.27 -0.36 -16.57
CA LYS A 275 -37.76 0.71 -17.45
C LYS A 275 -38.46 2.06 -17.24
N THR A 276 -39.57 2.09 -16.50
CA THR A 276 -40.45 3.26 -16.36
C THR A 276 -40.41 3.89 -14.96
N ASP A 277 -39.97 3.15 -13.96
CA ASP A 277 -39.91 3.56 -12.55
C ASP A 277 -38.47 3.47 -12.02
N PHE A 278 -37.61 4.38 -12.48
CA PHE A 278 -36.23 4.51 -12.01
C PHE A 278 -35.95 5.87 -11.38
N ALA A 279 -35.25 5.86 -10.25
CA ALA A 279 -34.63 7.04 -9.68
C ALA A 279 -33.20 7.19 -10.22
N MET A 280 -32.77 8.43 -10.45
CA MET A 280 -31.39 8.74 -10.79
C MET A 280 -30.69 9.39 -9.61
N LEU A 281 -29.55 8.84 -9.24
CA LEU A 281 -28.72 9.27 -8.12
C LEU A 281 -27.36 9.65 -8.67
N SER A 282 -26.91 10.86 -8.35
CA SER A 282 -25.56 11.27 -8.70
C SER A 282 -24.85 11.94 -7.53
N ALA A 283 -23.54 11.76 -7.49
CA ALA A 283 -22.65 12.41 -6.56
C ALA A 283 -21.45 12.95 -7.32
N LYS A 284 -21.09 14.20 -7.06
CA LYS A 284 -19.85 14.80 -7.55
C LYS A 284 -19.12 15.42 -6.36
N CYS A 285 -17.96 14.88 -6.04
CA CYS A 285 -17.10 15.37 -4.97
C CYS A 285 -15.73 15.75 -5.51
N SER A 286 -15.14 16.81 -4.93
CA SER A 286 -13.82 17.33 -5.28
C SER A 286 -13.09 17.80 -4.02
N LEU A 287 -11.78 17.58 -3.96
CA LEU A 287 -10.88 18.08 -2.94
C LEU A 287 -10.12 19.30 -3.48
N ASN A 288 -10.35 20.47 -2.87
CA ASN A 288 -9.81 21.76 -3.30
C ASN A 288 -8.87 22.37 -2.27
#